data_AF-A0A0T6BGF0-F1
#
_entry.id   AF-A0A0T6BGF0-F1
#
_cell.length_a   1.000
_cell.length_b   1.000
_cell.length_c   1.000
_cell.angle_alpha   90.00
_cell.angle_beta   90.00
_cell.angle_gamma   90.00
#
_symmetry.space_group_name_H-M   'P 1'
#
loop_
_entity.id
_entity.type
_entity.pdbx_description
1 polymer ?
#
loop_
_entity_poly.entity_id
_entity_poly.type
_entity_poly.pdbx_seq_one_letter_code
_entity_poly.pdbx_strand_id
1 'polypeptide(L)'
;MEIKSLPEEINERIRSDNKINSFCQCILELIFNSLDAKATSIVIRINTEKHQVQIIDNGNGISLSDLQNVGVRYMTSKCDSLYVYENKHKYYGYRGEALASILSVSQKLIISTRHIEGEFTYTKTFENGTFESTVPAKVRSSKGTTVIIIGFFFNCPVKQKRIKNSVDLNSIKITLKALAIIHPTVSFSLRDDNTGKILLNCFKTE
;
A
#
# COMPACT_ATOMS: atom_id res chain seq x y z
N MET A 1 33.85 -2.57 -24.64
CA MET A 1 32.67 -2.88 -23.79
C MET A 1 31.50 -3.13 -24.73
N GLU A 2 30.88 -4.31 -24.67
CA GLU A 2 29.66 -4.60 -25.44
C GLU A 2 28.42 -4.25 -24.62
N ILE A 3 27.44 -3.65 -25.28
CA ILE A 3 26.12 -3.38 -24.70
C ILE A 3 25.33 -4.69 -24.68
N LYS A 4 24.82 -5.10 -23.51
CA LYS A 4 24.07 -6.35 -23.32
C LYS A 4 22.75 -6.08 -22.60
N SER A 5 21.74 -6.89 -22.89
CA SER A 5 20.46 -6.84 -22.16
C SER A 5 20.64 -7.29 -20.72
N LEU A 6 19.93 -6.64 -19.80
CA LEU A 6 19.84 -7.09 -18.42
C LEU A 6 18.94 -8.33 -18.32
N PRO A 7 19.28 -9.31 -17.46
CA PRO A 7 18.36 -10.37 -17.04
C PRO A 7 17.05 -9.80 -16.47
N GLU A 8 15.96 -10.52 -16.67
CA GLU A 8 14.61 -10.10 -16.25
C GLU A 8 14.54 -9.83 -14.74
N GLU A 9 15.10 -10.72 -13.92
CA GLU A 9 15.17 -10.55 -12.46
C GLU A 9 15.85 -9.24 -12.04
N ILE A 10 16.92 -8.85 -12.75
CA ILE A 10 17.62 -7.59 -12.49
C ILE A 10 16.75 -6.40 -12.89
N ASN A 11 16.07 -6.46 -14.03
CA ASN A 11 15.12 -5.43 -14.44
C ASN A 11 13.99 -5.25 -13.42
N GLU A 12 13.42 -6.35 -12.92
CA GLU A 12 12.35 -6.31 -11.92
C GLU A 12 12.84 -5.70 -10.60
N ARG A 13 14.04 -6.07 -10.16
CA ARG A 13 14.64 -5.52 -8.94
C ARG A 13 14.93 -4.04 -9.06
N ILE A 14 15.53 -3.59 -10.17
CA ILE A 14 15.79 -2.16 -10.43
C ILE A 14 14.47 -1.38 -10.46
N ARG A 15 13.43 -1.93 -11.11
CA ARG A 15 12.09 -1.30 -11.13
C ARG A 15 11.51 -1.14 -9.74
N SER A 16 11.55 -2.19 -8.92
CA SER A 16 11.09 -2.13 -7.52
C SER A 16 11.88 -1.12 -6.69
N ASP A 17 13.20 -1.13 -6.82
CA ASP A 17 14.08 -0.22 -6.08
C ASP A 17 13.83 1.26 -6.42
N ASN A 18 13.47 1.55 -7.67
CA ASN A 18 13.12 2.90 -8.11
C ASN A 18 11.71 3.31 -7.70
N LYS A 19 10.74 2.38 -7.75
CA LYS A 19 9.33 2.68 -7.44
C LYS A 19 9.09 2.82 -5.92
N ILE A 20 9.64 1.92 -5.12
CA ILE A 20 9.50 1.91 -3.65
C ILE A 20 10.88 2.09 -3.03
N ASN A 21 11.29 3.34 -2.87
CA ASN A 21 12.64 3.71 -2.42
C ASN A 21 12.72 4.09 -0.93
N SER A 22 11.58 4.31 -0.26
CA SER A 22 11.51 4.76 1.12
C SER A 22 10.25 4.26 1.83
N PHE A 23 10.29 4.28 3.17
CA PHE A 23 9.16 3.93 4.03
C PHE A 23 7.97 4.88 3.79
N CYS A 24 8.24 6.18 3.69
CA CYS A 24 7.24 7.20 3.37
C CYS A 24 6.58 6.95 2.01
N GLN A 25 7.34 6.60 0.97
CA GLN A 25 6.79 6.31 -0.36
C GLN A 25 5.88 5.08 -0.32
N CYS A 26 6.28 4.02 0.39
CA CYS A 26 5.46 2.83 0.55
C CYS A 26 4.09 3.16 1.17
N ILE A 27 4.09 3.91 2.28
CA ILE A 27 2.85 4.34 2.95
C ILE A 27 2.00 5.20 2.02
N LEU A 28 2.62 6.14 1.30
CA LEU A 28 1.92 7.04 0.39
C LEU A 28 1.23 6.30 -0.75
N GLU A 29 1.90 5.32 -1.37
CA GLU A 29 1.30 4.50 -2.43
C GLU A 29 0.11 3.68 -1.92
N LEU A 30 0.16 3.19 -0.67
CA LEU A 30 -0.98 2.51 -0.07
C LEU A 30 -2.14 3.47 0.25
N ILE A 31 -1.85 4.67 0.76
CA ILE A 31 -2.87 5.71 0.98
C ILE A 31 -3.54 6.09 -0.34
N PHE A 32 -2.76 6.26 -1.41
CA PHE A 32 -3.28 6.52 -2.75
C PHE A 32 -4.18 5.41 -3.26
N ASN A 33 -3.85 4.15 -3.00
CA ASN A 33 -4.74 3.04 -3.32
C ASN A 33 -6.06 3.10 -2.54
N SER A 34 -6.03 3.48 -1.25
CA SER A 34 -7.24 3.68 -0.46
C SER A 34 -8.09 4.86 -0.97
N LEU A 35 -7.46 5.97 -1.38
CA LEU A 35 -8.15 7.12 -1.97
C LEU A 35 -8.80 6.76 -3.32
N ASP A 36 -8.07 6.08 -4.20
CA ASP A 36 -8.61 5.60 -5.48
C ASP A 36 -9.76 4.60 -5.26
N ALA A 37 -9.76 3.87 -4.14
CA ALA A 37 -10.85 2.99 -3.72
C ALA A 37 -12.02 3.74 -3.05
N LYS A 38 -12.04 5.07 -3.10
CA LYS A 38 -13.08 5.95 -2.52
C LYS A 38 -13.22 5.82 -1.00
N ALA A 39 -12.13 5.54 -0.29
CA ALA A 39 -12.16 5.52 1.17
C ALA A 39 -12.46 6.91 1.74
N THR A 40 -13.25 6.94 2.81
CA THR A 40 -13.54 8.17 3.58
C THR A 40 -12.89 8.15 4.97
N SER A 41 -12.25 7.05 5.34
CA SER A 41 -11.46 6.91 6.55
C SER A 41 -10.26 6.01 6.27
N ILE A 42 -9.07 6.52 6.54
CA ILE A 42 -7.80 5.83 6.34
C ILE A 42 -7.01 5.89 7.65
N VAL A 43 -6.76 4.73 8.23
CA VAL A 43 -5.98 4.56 9.46
C VAL A 43 -4.63 3.94 9.10
N ILE A 44 -3.56 4.65 9.44
CA ILE A 44 -2.18 4.26 9.27
C ILE A 44 -1.63 3.88 10.64
N ARG A 45 -1.18 2.64 10.77
CA ARG A 45 -0.45 2.16 11.95
C ARG A 45 0.95 1.75 11.54
N ILE A 46 1.93 2.19 12.30
CA ILE A 46 3.31 1.84 12.04
C ILE A 46 3.97 1.27 13.28
N ASN A 47 4.86 0.31 13.08
CA ASN A 47 5.83 -0.10 14.08
C ASN A 47 7.18 -0.22 13.38
N THR A 48 7.98 0.83 13.49
CA THR A 48 9.26 0.93 12.80
C THR A 48 10.35 0.02 13.38
N GLU A 49 10.29 -0.32 14.67
CA GLU A 49 11.19 -1.29 15.29
C GLU A 49 10.99 -2.69 14.72
N LYS A 50 9.74 -3.03 14.40
CA LYS A 50 9.37 -4.29 13.74
C LYS A 50 9.29 -4.19 12.21
N HIS A 51 9.66 -3.04 11.64
CA HIS A 51 9.55 -2.74 10.21
C HIS A 51 8.16 -3.10 9.63
N GLN A 52 7.11 -2.77 10.40
CA GLN A 52 5.74 -3.12 10.11
C GLN A 52 4.90 -1.87 9.78
N VAL A 53 4.04 -2.02 8.77
CA VAL A 53 3.05 -1.01 8.38
C VAL A 53 1.70 -1.70 8.26
N GLN A 54 0.65 -1.05 8.73
CA GLN A 54 -0.73 -1.44 8.50
C GLN A 54 -1.54 -0.24 8.04
N ILE A 55 -2.17 -0.35 6.88
CA ILE A 55 -3.13 0.63 6.35
C ILE A 55 -4.50 -0.02 6.38
N ILE A 56 -5.47 0.65 7.00
CA ILE A 56 -6.85 0.20 7.12
C ILE A 56 -7.72 1.28 6.51
N ASP A 57 -8.49 0.93 5.48
CA ASP A 57 -9.43 1.83 4.85
C ASP A 57 -10.85 1.27 4.83
N ASN A 58 -11.82 2.16 4.65
CA ASN A 58 -13.22 1.84 4.45
C ASN A 58 -13.69 2.06 3.00
N GLY A 59 -12.80 1.88 2.02
CA GLY A 59 -13.15 2.04 0.60
C GLY A 59 -14.04 0.92 0.07
N ASN A 60 -14.11 0.80 -1.25
CA ASN A 60 -14.92 -0.21 -1.93
C ASN A 60 -14.44 -1.65 -1.69
N GLY A 61 -13.20 -1.83 -1.25
CA GLY A 61 -12.56 -3.14 -1.17
C GLY A 61 -12.22 -3.72 -2.54
N ILE A 62 -11.73 -4.95 -2.53
CA ILE A 62 -11.32 -5.75 -3.69
C ILE A 62 -12.21 -7.00 -3.74
N SER A 63 -12.76 -7.30 -4.91
CA SER A 63 -13.56 -8.50 -5.18
C SER A 63 -12.70 -9.78 -5.06
N LEU A 64 -13.32 -10.94 -4.86
CA LEU A 64 -12.57 -12.20 -4.78
C LEU A 64 -11.83 -12.53 -6.09
N SER A 65 -12.46 -12.27 -7.24
CA SER A 65 -11.85 -12.47 -8.56
C SER A 65 -10.64 -11.56 -8.76
N ASP A 66 -10.76 -10.27 -8.42
CA ASP A 66 -9.64 -9.34 -8.57
C ASP A 66 -8.52 -9.60 -7.56
N LEU A 67 -8.86 -10.12 -6.38
CA LEU A 67 -7.87 -10.47 -5.37
C LEU A 67 -6.86 -11.49 -5.90
N GLN A 68 -7.24 -12.35 -6.85
CA GLN A 68 -6.33 -13.28 -7.52
C GLN A 68 -5.22 -12.56 -8.31
N ASN A 69 -5.55 -11.42 -8.92
CA ASN A 69 -4.63 -10.61 -9.73
C ASN A 69 -3.75 -9.68 -8.89
N VAL A 70 -4.11 -9.42 -7.63
CA VAL A 70 -3.30 -8.60 -6.72
C VAL A 70 -1.91 -9.21 -6.56
N GLY A 71 -0.87 -8.38 -6.66
CA GLY A 71 0.53 -8.78 -6.55
C GLY A 71 1.20 -9.09 -7.89
N VAL A 72 0.43 -9.21 -8.98
CA VAL A 72 0.95 -9.35 -10.34
C VAL A 72 1.24 -7.97 -10.92
N ARG A 73 2.40 -7.79 -11.57
CA ARG A 73 2.77 -6.52 -12.21
C ARG A 73 1.86 -6.22 -13.38
N TYR A 74 1.62 -4.92 -13.61
CA TYR A 74 0.82 -4.40 -14.73
C TYR A 74 -0.66 -4.81 -14.69
N MET A 75 -1.13 -5.37 -13.57
CA MET A 75 -2.54 -5.62 -13.31
C MET A 75 -3.14 -4.42 -12.58
N THR A 76 -4.11 -3.75 -13.20
CA THR A 76 -4.80 -2.60 -12.61
C THR A 76 -6.23 -2.47 -13.11
N SER A 77 -7.13 -1.99 -12.24
CA SER A 77 -8.51 -1.64 -12.60
C SER A 77 -8.68 -0.18 -13.04
N LYS A 78 -7.57 0.57 -13.18
CA LYS A 78 -7.57 2.04 -13.29
C LYS A 78 -7.10 2.55 -14.67
N CYS A 79 -6.63 1.67 -15.55
CA CYS A 79 -6.16 2.02 -16.89
C CYS A 79 -6.27 0.82 -17.83
N ASP A 80 -7.17 0.90 -18.81
CA ASP A 80 -7.48 -0.18 -19.77
C ASP A 80 -7.21 0.20 -21.23
N SER A 81 -6.91 1.47 -21.51
CA SER A 81 -6.80 2.02 -22.86
C SER A 81 -5.82 3.18 -22.92
N LEU A 82 -5.31 3.47 -24.12
CA LEU A 82 -4.44 4.63 -24.36
C LEU A 82 -5.15 5.95 -24.02
N TYR A 83 -6.45 6.05 -24.32
CA TYR A 83 -7.24 7.21 -23.95
C TYR A 83 -7.29 7.42 -22.43
N VAL A 84 -7.52 6.37 -21.64
CA VAL A 84 -7.48 6.46 -20.17
C VAL A 84 -6.06 6.79 -19.68
N TYR A 85 -5.03 6.25 -20.31
CA TYR A 85 -3.63 6.58 -19.99
C TYR A 85 -3.29 8.07 -20.24
N GLU A 86 -3.78 8.65 -21.34
CA GLU A 86 -3.65 10.08 -21.63
C GLU A 86 -4.42 10.93 -20.60
N ASN A 87 -5.49 10.38 -20.02
CA ASN A 87 -6.34 11.01 -19.00
C ASN A 87 -6.09 10.47 -17.57
N LYS A 88 -4.89 9.95 -17.31
CA LYS A 88 -4.52 9.25 -16.06
C LYS A 88 -4.65 10.07 -14.77
N HIS A 89 -4.79 11.39 -14.85
CA HIS A 89 -4.91 12.28 -13.69
C HIS A 89 -6.13 12.00 -12.79
N LYS A 90 -7.08 11.17 -13.26
CA LYS A 90 -8.23 10.70 -12.48
C LYS A 90 -7.87 9.79 -11.31
N TYR A 91 -6.73 9.11 -11.37
CA TYR A 91 -6.29 8.17 -10.34
C TYR A 91 -4.88 8.50 -9.89
N TYR A 92 -4.59 8.25 -8.62
CA TYR A 92 -3.23 8.35 -8.11
C TYR A 92 -2.35 7.20 -8.63
N GLY A 93 -2.92 5.99 -8.73
CA GLY A 93 -2.25 4.83 -9.32
C GLY A 93 -2.88 4.43 -10.66
N TYR A 94 -2.06 4.09 -11.66
CA TYR A 94 -2.55 3.58 -12.95
C TYR A 94 -1.63 2.53 -13.60
N ARG A 95 -0.47 2.23 -12.98
CA ARG A 95 0.56 1.36 -13.57
C ARG A 95 0.45 -0.12 -13.18
N GLY A 96 -0.27 -0.44 -12.10
CA GLY A 96 -0.34 -1.81 -11.58
C GLY A 96 0.96 -2.33 -10.96
N GLU A 97 1.83 -1.45 -10.46
CA GLU A 97 3.17 -1.83 -9.98
C GLU A 97 3.35 -1.75 -8.46
N ALA A 98 2.57 -0.91 -7.75
CA ALA A 98 2.86 -0.56 -6.36
C ALA A 98 2.88 -1.77 -5.41
N LEU A 99 1.83 -2.59 -5.42
CA LEU A 99 1.76 -3.77 -4.54
C LEU A 99 2.79 -4.84 -4.91
N ALA A 100 3.07 -5.05 -6.20
CA ALA A 100 4.12 -5.97 -6.65
C ALA A 100 5.51 -5.49 -6.21
N SER A 101 5.78 -4.19 -6.29
CA SER A 101 7.04 -3.61 -5.81
C SER A 101 7.18 -3.71 -4.29
N ILE A 102 6.13 -3.42 -3.53
CA ILE A 102 6.11 -3.59 -2.06
C ILE A 102 6.36 -5.06 -1.71
N LEU A 103 5.69 -5.99 -2.39
CA LEU A 103 5.85 -7.43 -2.20
C LEU A 103 7.31 -7.87 -2.36
N SER A 104 7.99 -7.41 -3.42
CA SER A 104 9.39 -7.79 -3.68
C SER A 104 10.41 -7.32 -2.63
N VAL A 105 10.04 -6.39 -1.76
CA VAL A 105 10.92 -5.83 -0.71
C VAL A 105 10.40 -6.10 0.71
N SER A 106 9.33 -6.88 0.85
CA SER A 106 8.70 -7.16 2.15
C SER A 106 8.80 -8.64 2.50
N GLN A 107 9.07 -8.95 3.76
CA GLN A 107 9.11 -10.34 4.20
C GLN A 107 7.72 -10.99 4.11
N LYS A 108 6.67 -10.26 4.53
CA LYS A 108 5.29 -10.73 4.46
C LYS A 108 4.35 -9.58 4.08
N LEU A 109 3.41 -9.85 3.18
CA LEU A 109 2.35 -8.92 2.78
C LEU A 109 1.00 -9.63 2.95
N ILE A 110 0.11 -9.04 3.73
CA ILE A 110 -1.22 -9.59 4.04
C ILE A 110 -2.26 -8.56 3.61
N ILE A 111 -3.22 -8.97 2.80
CA ILE A 111 -4.30 -8.10 2.30
C ILE A 111 -5.63 -8.72 2.70
N SER A 112 -6.35 -8.06 3.62
CA SER A 112 -7.69 -8.47 4.05
C SER A 112 -8.73 -7.50 3.53
N THR A 113 -9.65 -7.98 2.71
CA THR A 113 -10.62 -7.15 1.98
C THR A 113 -12.04 -7.64 2.17
N ARG A 114 -12.98 -6.70 2.29
CA ARG A 114 -14.42 -6.95 2.20
C ARG A 114 -15.00 -6.03 1.14
N HIS A 115 -15.34 -6.59 -0.02
CA HIS A 115 -15.88 -5.83 -1.14
C HIS A 115 -17.25 -5.21 -0.81
N ILE A 116 -17.55 -4.04 -1.35
CA ILE A 116 -18.79 -3.31 -1.07
C ILE A 116 -20.04 -4.14 -1.40
N GLU A 117 -19.99 -4.93 -2.47
CA GLU A 117 -21.07 -5.84 -2.87
C GLU A 117 -20.96 -7.25 -2.23
N GLY A 118 -19.86 -7.56 -1.55
CA GLY A 118 -19.58 -8.90 -1.00
C GLY A 118 -19.82 -9.04 0.51
N GLU A 119 -20.42 -10.12 0.95
CA GLU A 119 -20.68 -10.33 2.38
C GLU A 119 -19.43 -10.77 3.16
N PHE A 120 -18.58 -11.57 2.54
CA PHE A 120 -17.42 -12.20 3.16
C PHE A 120 -16.16 -11.35 3.10
N THR A 121 -15.27 -11.60 4.05
CA THR A 121 -13.89 -11.08 4.02
C THR A 121 -12.95 -12.18 3.56
N TYR A 122 -12.07 -11.84 2.64
CA TYR A 122 -11.00 -12.71 2.20
C TYR A 122 -9.65 -12.11 2.56
N THR A 123 -8.70 -12.97 2.90
CA THR A 123 -7.31 -12.58 3.14
C THR A 123 -6.43 -13.27 2.12
N LYS A 124 -5.64 -12.46 1.40
CA LYS A 124 -4.54 -12.94 0.56
C LYS A 124 -3.21 -12.67 1.24
N THR A 125 -2.37 -13.69 1.30
CA THR A 125 -1.07 -13.63 1.96
C THR A 125 0.03 -13.94 0.96
N PHE A 126 1.11 -13.19 1.08
CA PHE A 126 2.37 -13.42 0.39
C PHE A 126 3.52 -13.45 1.39
N GLU A 127 4.52 -14.27 1.10
CA GLU A 127 5.72 -14.40 1.93
C GLU A 127 6.96 -14.47 1.03
N ASN A 128 8.00 -13.71 1.36
CA ASN A 128 9.25 -13.61 0.60
C ASN A 128 9.06 -13.38 -0.90
N GLY A 129 8.07 -12.57 -1.27
CA GLY A 129 7.77 -12.24 -2.67
C GLY A 129 6.85 -13.23 -3.39
N THR A 130 6.47 -14.35 -2.78
CA THR A 130 5.65 -15.39 -3.43
C THR A 130 4.25 -15.47 -2.84
N PHE A 131 3.28 -15.92 -3.65
CA PHE A 131 1.92 -16.16 -3.21
C PHE A 131 1.87 -17.35 -2.25
N GLU A 132 1.24 -17.16 -1.09
CA GLU A 132 1.07 -18.22 -0.09
C GLU A 132 -0.35 -18.79 -0.15
N SER A 133 -1.36 -17.96 0.07
CA SER A 133 -2.76 -18.42 0.11
C SER A 133 -3.77 -17.29 -0.07
N THR A 134 -4.99 -17.66 -0.46
CA THR A 134 -6.18 -16.81 -0.37
C THR A 134 -7.26 -17.59 0.37
N VAL A 135 -7.69 -17.10 1.54
CA VAL A 135 -8.63 -17.81 2.41
C VAL A 135 -9.76 -16.91 2.90
N PRO A 136 -10.96 -17.45 3.18
CA PRO A 136 -11.96 -16.74 3.98
C PRO A 136 -11.39 -16.36 5.34
N ALA A 137 -11.75 -15.18 5.84
CA ALA A 137 -11.27 -14.66 7.11
C ALA A 137 -12.42 -14.14 7.98
N LYS A 138 -12.10 -13.82 9.25
CA LYS A 138 -13.05 -13.15 10.14
C LYS A 138 -13.59 -11.89 9.45
N VAL A 139 -14.91 -11.77 9.43
CA VAL A 139 -15.59 -10.68 8.74
C VAL A 139 -15.15 -9.34 9.31
N ARG A 140 -14.69 -8.45 8.44
CA ARG A 140 -14.41 -7.06 8.80
C ARG A 140 -15.71 -6.34 9.14
N SER A 141 -15.64 -5.54 10.20
CA SER A 141 -16.75 -4.70 10.66
C SER A 141 -17.22 -3.72 9.58
N SER A 142 -16.30 -3.19 8.78
CA SER A 142 -16.61 -2.33 7.62
C SER A 142 -16.21 -2.99 6.30
N LYS A 143 -16.78 -2.49 5.21
CA LYS A 143 -16.22 -2.67 3.85
C LYS A 143 -14.84 -2.00 3.76
N GLY A 144 -14.06 -2.36 2.74
CA GLY A 144 -12.76 -1.74 2.42
C GLY A 144 -11.61 -2.72 2.39
N THR A 145 -10.38 -2.21 2.54
CA THR A 145 -9.13 -2.99 2.50
C THR A 145 -8.24 -2.74 3.73
N THR A 146 -7.60 -3.80 4.22
CA THR A 146 -6.52 -3.73 5.21
C THR A 146 -5.29 -4.33 4.58
N VAL A 147 -4.21 -3.55 4.47
CA VAL A 147 -2.92 -4.01 3.97
C VAL A 147 -1.93 -4.00 5.12
N ILE A 148 -1.29 -5.13 5.39
CA ILE A 148 -0.26 -5.29 6.42
C ILE A 148 1.04 -5.71 5.75
N ILE A 149 2.10 -4.96 6.01
CA ILE A 149 3.47 -5.25 5.60
C ILE A 149 4.27 -5.60 6.84
N ILE A 150 5.01 -6.71 6.81
CA ILE A 150 5.94 -7.13 7.85
C ILE A 150 7.33 -7.27 7.23
N GLY A 151 8.36 -6.81 7.94
CA GLY A 151 9.75 -6.90 7.47
C GLY A 151 9.98 -6.07 6.20
N PHE A 152 9.52 -4.82 6.17
CA PHE A 152 9.78 -3.93 5.05
C PHE A 152 11.30 -3.72 4.86
N PHE A 153 11.78 -3.82 3.63
CA PHE A 153 13.20 -3.88 3.24
C PHE A 153 14.01 -5.03 3.86
N PHE A 154 13.40 -6.18 4.21
CA PHE A 154 14.12 -7.32 4.79
C PHE A 154 15.32 -7.80 3.94
N ASN A 155 15.21 -7.71 2.61
CA ASN A 155 16.25 -8.09 1.66
C ASN A 155 17.20 -6.93 1.29
N CYS A 156 17.05 -5.77 1.92
CA CYS A 156 17.86 -4.56 1.71
C CYS A 156 18.31 -3.94 3.04
N PRO A 157 19.25 -4.56 3.78
CA PRO A 157 19.60 -4.16 5.16
C PRO A 157 20.05 -2.70 5.31
N VAL A 158 20.72 -2.15 4.30
CA VAL A 158 21.15 -0.73 4.31
C VAL A 158 19.95 0.22 4.25
N LYS A 159 18.96 -0.07 3.40
CA LYS A 159 17.71 0.71 3.33
C LYS A 159 16.90 0.55 4.61
N GLN A 160 16.83 -0.67 5.13
CA GLN A 160 16.11 -0.97 6.37
C GLN A 160 16.69 -0.22 7.59
N LYS A 161 18.03 -0.20 7.75
CA LYS A 161 18.71 0.59 8.81
C LYS A 161 18.55 2.11 8.69
N ARG A 162 18.21 2.61 7.49
CA ARG A 162 17.98 4.04 7.24
C ARG A 162 16.58 4.49 7.63
N ILE A 163 15.65 3.58 7.88
CA ILE A 163 14.31 3.91 8.40
C ILE A 163 14.51 4.51 9.79
N LYS A 164 14.20 5.80 9.92
CA LYS A 164 14.40 6.56 11.16
C LYS A 164 13.05 7.11 11.61
N ASN A 165 12.59 6.65 12.77
CA ASN A 165 11.27 6.99 13.32
C ASN A 165 10.97 8.48 13.23
N SER A 166 11.87 9.34 13.73
CA SER A 166 11.62 10.77 13.81
C SER A 166 11.49 11.47 12.45
N VAL A 167 12.33 11.09 11.48
CA VAL A 167 12.35 11.71 10.14
C VAL A 167 11.20 11.21 9.29
N ASP A 168 11.01 9.89 9.23
CA ASP A 168 9.95 9.28 8.42
C ASP A 168 8.56 9.67 8.95
N LEU A 169 8.37 9.71 10.27
CA LEU A 169 7.11 10.14 10.87
C LEU A 169 6.76 11.59 10.54
N ASN A 170 7.73 12.50 10.58
CA ASN A 170 7.46 13.91 10.27
C ASN A 170 7.09 14.09 8.80
N SER A 171 7.79 13.41 7.89
CA SER A 171 7.46 13.41 6.47
C SER A 171 6.05 12.88 6.22
N ILE A 172 5.68 11.74 6.84
CA ILE A 172 4.33 11.18 6.73
C ILE A 172 3.29 12.16 7.27
N LYS A 173 3.54 12.81 8.42
CA LYS A 173 2.62 13.79 9.00
C LYS A 173 2.38 14.98 8.07
N ILE A 174 3.43 15.54 7.46
CA ILE A 174 3.32 16.66 6.53
C ILE A 174 2.47 16.25 5.33
N THR A 175 2.75 15.09 4.74
CA THR A 175 1.99 14.57 3.60
C THR A 175 0.53 14.32 3.96
N LEU A 176 0.24 13.71 5.12
CA LEU A 176 -1.13 13.47 5.58
C LEU A 176 -1.91 14.77 5.79
N LYS A 177 -1.28 15.81 6.34
CA LYS A 177 -1.91 17.13 6.47
C LYS A 177 -2.25 17.74 5.11
N ALA A 178 -1.33 17.65 4.15
CA ALA A 178 -1.59 18.11 2.79
C ALA A 178 -2.74 17.34 2.12
N LEU A 179 -2.77 16.01 2.29
CA LEU A 179 -3.86 15.18 1.77
C LEU A 179 -5.20 15.49 2.44
N ALA A 180 -5.22 15.77 3.75
CA ALA A 180 -6.44 16.18 4.45
C ALA A 180 -7.01 17.50 3.92
N ILE A 181 -6.17 18.44 3.48
CA ILE A 181 -6.61 19.69 2.83
C ILE A 181 -7.18 19.40 1.44
N ILE A 182 -6.55 18.51 0.67
CA ILE A 182 -6.99 18.15 -0.69
C ILE A 182 -8.28 17.31 -0.67
N HIS A 183 -8.46 16.48 0.36
CA HIS A 183 -9.58 15.56 0.54
C HIS A 183 -10.34 15.83 1.84
N PRO A 184 -11.11 16.93 1.92
CA PRO A 184 -11.78 17.34 3.17
C PRO A 184 -12.82 16.33 3.68
N THR A 185 -13.31 15.46 2.81
CA THR A 185 -14.29 14.40 3.12
C THR A 185 -13.64 13.10 3.64
N VAL A 186 -12.31 13.05 3.75
CA VAL A 186 -11.54 11.87 4.16
C VAL A 186 -10.83 12.13 5.50
N SER A 187 -11.06 11.26 6.49
CA SER A 187 -10.30 11.32 7.75
C SER A 187 -9.03 10.48 7.68
N PHE A 188 -7.93 11.02 8.22
CA PHE A 188 -6.64 10.33 8.30
C PHE A 188 -6.18 10.21 9.75
N SER A 189 -5.80 9.01 10.20
CA SER A 189 -5.22 8.79 11.53
C SER A 189 -3.86 8.10 11.41
N LEU A 190 -2.83 8.63 12.05
CA LEU A 190 -1.50 8.01 12.16
C LEU A 190 -1.25 7.58 13.61
N ARG A 191 -0.96 6.29 13.80
CA ARG A 191 -0.62 5.71 15.11
C ARG A 191 0.74 5.02 15.07
N ASP A 192 1.48 5.18 16.15
CA ASP A 192 2.66 4.37 16.43
C ASP A 192 2.26 3.22 17.35
N ASP A 193 2.30 2.01 16.82
CA ASP A 193 1.94 0.78 17.55
C ASP A 193 3.05 0.33 18.50
N ASN A 194 4.27 0.88 18.39
CA ASN A 194 5.32 0.64 19.40
C ASN A 194 5.02 1.38 20.70
N THR A 195 4.68 2.67 20.60
CA THR A 195 4.38 3.51 21.78
C THR A 195 2.90 3.53 22.15
N GLY A 196 2.02 3.01 21.28
CA GLY A 196 0.58 3.08 21.40
C GLY A 196 -0.02 4.46 21.13
N LYS A 197 0.80 5.49 20.88
CA LYS A 197 0.40 6.89 20.76
C LYS A 197 -0.24 7.20 19.41
N ILE A 198 -1.28 8.01 19.42
CA ILE A 198 -1.82 8.66 18.21
C ILE A 198 -0.92 9.85 17.90
N LEU A 199 -0.30 9.83 16.72
CA LEU A 199 0.68 10.81 16.29
C LEU A 199 0.09 11.94 15.46
N LEU A 200 -1.02 11.66 14.76
CA LEU A 200 -1.80 12.63 13.99
C LEU A 200 -3.23 12.11 13.86
N ASN A 201 -4.19 13.02 13.95
CA ASN A 201 -5.56 12.75 13.59
C ASN A 201 -6.10 13.96 12.82
N CYS A 202 -6.51 13.74 11.57
CA CYS A 202 -7.13 14.71 10.70
C CYS A 202 -8.58 14.27 10.50
N PHE A 203 -9.51 15.05 11.03
CA PHE A 203 -10.94 14.80 10.89
C PHE A 203 -11.44 15.34 9.55
N LYS A 204 -12.59 14.81 9.12
CA LYS A 204 -13.33 15.36 7.99
C LYS A 204 -13.78 16.78 8.33
N THR A 205 -13.71 17.68 7.37
CA THR A 205 -14.12 19.08 7.53
C THR A 205 -15.38 19.43 6.74
N GLU A 206 -15.89 18.48 5.94
CA GLU A 206 -17.11 18.58 5.11
C GLU A 206 -17.89 17.26 5.11
#